data_AF-A0A3M1L005-F1
#
_entry.id   AF-A0A3M1L005-F1
#
_cell.length_a   1.000
_cell.length_b   1.000
_cell.length_c   1.000
_cell.angle_alpha   90.00
_cell.angle_beta   90.00
_cell.angle_gamma   90.00
#
_symmetry.space_group_name_H-M   'P 1'
#
loop_
_entity.id
_entity.type
_entity.pdbx_description
1 polymer ?
#
loop_
_entity_poly.entity_id
_entity_poly.type
_entity_poly.pdbx_seq_one_letter_code
_entity_poly.pdbx_strand_id
1 'polypeptide(L)'
;MFLRESHQKRADGSVLAHPRLAESVWDREKGRSRTRIVYSFGRADDPQVVARLRRLARSILRRCSPEEIVAEDPSWRVEDAWPYGDAYVLE
;
A
#
# COMPACT_ATOMS: atom_id res chain seq x y z
N MET A 1 0.74 2.04 9.99
CA MET A 1 0.94 0.89 9.07
C MET A 1 1.54 1.41 7.77
N PHE A 2 2.30 0.59 7.05
CA PHE A 2 2.92 0.96 5.77
C PHE A 2 3.07 -0.27 4.87
N LEU A 3 3.15 -0.04 3.56
CA LEU A 3 3.52 -1.08 2.60
C LEU A 3 5.04 -1.14 2.50
N ARG A 4 5.58 -2.36 2.51
CA ARG A 4 6.97 -2.62 2.17
C ARG A 4 7.06 -3.74 1.15
N GLU A 5 8.11 -3.72 0.37
CA GLU A 5 8.42 -4.81 -0.55
C GLU A 5 9.59 -5.63 -0.04
N SER A 6 9.57 -6.92 -0.37
CA SER A 6 10.73 -7.77 -0.23
C SER A 6 11.07 -8.40 -1.56
N HIS A 7 12.34 -8.39 -1.89
CA HIS A 7 12.86 -8.92 -3.14
C HIS A 7 13.42 -10.32 -2.92
N GLN A 8 13.10 -11.24 -3.82
CA GLN A 8 13.67 -12.58 -3.88
C GLN A 8 14.35 -12.77 -5.22
N LYS A 9 15.66 -13.02 -5.20
CA LYS A 9 16.43 -13.38 -6.39
C LYS A 9 16.26 -14.86 -6.69
N ARG A 10 15.96 -15.18 -7.95
CA ARG A 10 15.83 -16.56 -8.46
C ARG A 10 17.13 -17.06 -9.08
N ALA A 11 17.20 -18.36 -9.32
CA ALA A 11 18.36 -19.02 -9.93
C ALA A 11 18.64 -18.53 -11.36
N ASP A 12 17.59 -18.12 -12.09
CA ASP A 12 17.68 -17.51 -13.43
C ASP A 12 18.11 -16.03 -13.41
N GLY A 13 18.39 -15.47 -12.23
CA GLY A 13 18.76 -14.06 -12.05
C GLY A 13 17.59 -13.08 -11.97
N SER A 14 16.36 -13.51 -12.22
CA SER A 14 15.18 -12.66 -12.08
C SER A 14 14.88 -12.32 -10.62
N VAL A 15 14.20 -11.19 -10.39
CA VAL A 15 13.86 -10.71 -9.06
C VAL A 15 12.34 -10.63 -8.90
N LEU A 16 11.80 -11.34 -7.91
CA LEU A 16 10.40 -11.22 -7.52
C LEU A 16 10.22 -10.23 -6.38
N ALA A 17 9.31 -9.29 -6.53
CA ALA A 17 8.85 -8.43 -5.45
C ALA A 17 7.62 -9.05 -4.75
N HIS A 18 7.58 -8.93 -3.43
CA HIS A 18 6.44 -9.36 -2.61
C HIS A 18 6.00 -8.20 -1.70
N PRO A 19 4.91 -7.51 -2.04
CA PRO A 19 4.36 -6.46 -1.20
C PRO A 19 3.78 -7.04 0.10
N ARG A 20 4.01 -6.34 1.21
CA ARG A 20 3.53 -6.71 2.54
C ARG A 20 3.02 -5.47 3.28
N LEU A 21 1.89 -5.63 3.96
CA LEU A 21 1.42 -4.64 4.94
C LEU A 21 2.16 -4.89 6.25
N ALA A 22 2.78 -3.84 6.77
CA ALA A 22 3.54 -3.86 7.99
C ALA A 22 3.11 -2.74 8.93
N GLU A 23 3.47 -2.89 10.20
CA GLU A 23 3.33 -1.85 11.20
C GLU A 23 4.54 -1.79 12.11
N SER A 24 4.80 -0.61 12.64
CA SER A 24 5.81 -0.40 13.68
C SER A 24 5.15 -0.63 15.03
N VAL A 25 5.61 -1.64 15.77
CA VAL A 25 5.18 -1.90 17.16
C VAL A 25 6.35 -1.70 18.11
N TRP A 26 6.09 -1.15 19.29
CA TRP A 26 7.12 -0.99 20.32
C TRP A 26 7.43 -2.34 20.99
N ASP A 27 8.68 -2.78 20.94
CA ASP A 27 9.17 -3.95 21.66
C ASP A 27 9.71 -3.50 23.02
N ARG A 28 8.97 -3.79 24.10
CA ARG A 28 9.34 -3.38 25.46
C ARG A 28 10.58 -4.10 25.98
N GLU A 29 10.80 -5.36 25.58
CA GLU A 29 11.96 -6.15 26.03
C GLU A 29 13.24 -5.62 25.40
N LYS A 30 13.18 -5.24 24.12
CA LYS A 30 14.33 -4.74 23.36
C LYS A 30 14.47 -3.22 23.41
N GLY A 31 13.54 -2.52 24.07
CA GLY A 31 13.52 -1.06 24.18
C GLY A 31 13.53 -0.32 22.83
N ARG A 32 12.95 -0.91 21.78
CA ARG A 32 13.01 -0.34 20.42
C ARG A 32 11.76 -0.64 19.59
N SER A 33 11.53 0.17 18.57
CA SER A 33 10.51 -0.13 17.56
C SER A 33 10.92 -1.34 16.72
N ARG A 34 9.98 -2.26 16.48
CA ARG A 34 10.14 -3.39 15.57
C ARG A 34 9.06 -3.39 14.50
N THR A 35 9.42 -3.81 13.29
CA THR A 35 8.45 -4.00 12.21
C THR A 35 7.75 -5.34 12.38
N ARG A 36 6.42 -5.34 12.52
CA ARG A 36 5.55 -6.53 12.47
C ARG A 36 4.89 -6.61 11.09
N ILE A 37 4.98 -7.75 10.44
CA ILE A 37 4.22 -8.00 9.20
C ILE A 37 2.79 -8.36 9.59
N VAL A 38 1.84 -7.56 9.11
CA VAL A 38 0.41 -7.75 9.34
C VAL A 38 -0.16 -8.69 8.28
N TYR A 39 0.23 -8.50 7.02
CA TYR A 39 -0.27 -9.30 5.91
C TYR A 39 0.75 -9.36 4.77
N SER A 40 0.92 -10.54 4.16
CA SER A 40 1.71 -10.74 2.95
C SER A 40 0.76 -10.91 1.77
N PHE A 41 0.88 -10.05 0.75
CA PHE A 41 -0.08 -10.08 -0.36
C PHE A 41 0.20 -11.20 -1.36
N GLY A 42 1.46 -11.62 -1.50
CA GLY A 42 1.90 -12.54 -2.54
C GLY A 42 2.91 -11.87 -3.47
N ARG A 43 3.03 -12.34 -4.71
CA ARG A 43 3.93 -11.76 -5.71
C ARG A 43 3.31 -10.49 -6.31
N ALA A 44 4.14 -9.47 -6.54
CA ALA A 44 3.70 -8.20 -7.12
C ALA A 44 3.15 -8.34 -8.55
N ASP A 45 3.63 -9.34 -9.30
CA ASP A 45 3.25 -9.60 -10.69
C ASP A 45 1.97 -10.44 -10.84
N ASP A 46 1.37 -10.91 -9.74
CA ASP A 46 0.11 -11.62 -9.77
C ASP A 46 -1.06 -10.64 -9.95
N PRO A 47 -1.89 -10.77 -11.02
CA PRO A 47 -3.04 -9.89 -11.25
C PRO A 47 -4.02 -9.84 -10.07
N GLN A 48 -4.19 -10.93 -9.32
CA GLN A 48 -5.06 -10.97 -8.14
C GLN A 48 -4.49 -10.13 -6.99
N VAL A 49 -3.17 -10.12 -6.84
CA VAL A 49 -2.46 -9.28 -5.85
C VAL A 49 -2.63 -7.81 -6.20
N VAL A 50 -2.42 -7.44 -7.46
CA VAL A 50 -2.62 -6.07 -7.95
C VAL A 50 -4.07 -5.62 -7.71
N ALA A 51 -5.06 -6.45 -8.03
CA ALA A 51 -6.47 -6.15 -7.79
C ALA A 51 -6.80 -6.01 -6.29
N ARG A 52 -6.15 -6.77 -5.40
CA ARG A 52 -6.33 -6.65 -3.95
C ARG A 52 -5.71 -5.36 -3.41
N LEU A 53 -4.52 -4.99 -3.86
CA LEU A 53 -3.86 -3.73 -3.48
C LEU A 53 -4.68 -2.51 -3.94
N ARG A 54 -5.22 -2.53 -5.16
CA ARG A 54 -6.12 -1.47 -5.65
C ARG A 54 -7.37 -1.32 -4.77
N ARG A 55 -7.99 -2.42 -4.36
CA ARG A 55 -9.15 -2.39 -3.45
C ARG A 55 -8.78 -1.81 -2.08
N LEU A 56 -7.61 -2.18 -1.54
CA LEU A 56 -7.10 -1.62 -0.28
C LEU A 56 -6.87 -0.11 -0.40
N ALA A 57 -6.16 0.32 -1.45
CA ALA A 57 -5.91 1.74 -1.70
C ALA A 57 -7.22 2.54 -1.77
N ARG A 58 -8.21 2.07 -2.54
CA ARG A 58 -9.54 2.70 -2.59
C ARG A 58 -10.22 2.78 -1.23
N SER A 59 -10.07 1.77 -0.39
CA SER A 59 -10.64 1.79 0.97
C SER A 59 -9.96 2.77 1.92
N ILE A 60 -8.66 2.99 1.72
CA ILE A 60 -7.87 3.98 2.47
C ILE A 60 -8.25 5.38 2.01
N LEU A 61 -8.30 5.63 0.69
CA LEU A 61 -8.63 6.94 0.12
C LEU A 61 -10.05 7.41 0.46
N ARG A 62 -10.99 6.49 0.74
CA ARG A 62 -12.31 6.86 1.29
C ARG A 62 -12.27 7.46 2.70
N ARG A 63 -11.15 7.35 3.41
CA ARG A 63 -10.98 7.81 4.80
C ARG A 63 -9.90 8.87 4.97
N CYS A 64 -9.06 9.07 3.96
CA CYS A 64 -7.95 10.01 3.97
C CYS A 64 -7.90 10.68 2.60
N SER A 65 -8.04 12.00 2.54
CA SER A 65 -7.95 12.73 1.28
C SER A 65 -6.51 12.67 0.78
N PRO A 66 -6.24 12.22 -0.45
CA PRO A 66 -4.87 12.24 -1.00
C PRO A 66 -4.29 13.66 -1.05
N GLU A 67 -5.13 14.68 -1.17
CA GLU A 67 -4.76 16.10 -1.11
C GLU A 67 -4.25 16.50 0.28
N GLU A 68 -4.89 16.02 1.36
CA GLU A 68 -4.44 16.23 2.74
C GLU A 68 -3.09 15.56 2.98
N ILE A 69 -2.88 14.35 2.44
CA ILE A 69 -1.62 13.61 2.56
C ILE A 69 -0.46 14.38 1.90
N VAL A 70 -0.70 14.94 0.70
CA VAL A 70 0.34 15.68 -0.04
C VAL A 70 0.58 17.08 0.55
N ALA A 71 -0.40 17.70 1.21
CA ALA A 71 -0.21 18.98 1.87
C ALA A 71 0.84 18.91 3.02
N GLU A 72 1.08 17.73 3.61
CA GLU A 72 2.08 17.52 4.66
C GLU A 72 3.53 17.52 4.12
N ASP A 73 3.73 17.22 2.84
CA ASP A 73 5.03 17.24 2.18
C ASP A 73 4.91 17.85 0.76
N PRO A 74 5.21 19.16 0.60
CA PRO A 74 5.06 19.85 -0.67
C PRO A 74 6.03 19.38 -1.76
N SER A 75 6.96 18.46 -1.46
CA SER A 75 7.76 17.80 -2.50
C SER A 75 6.98 16.75 -3.30
N TRP A 76 5.77 16.39 -2.85
CA TRP A 76 4.89 15.44 -3.50
C TRP A 76 3.81 16.18 -4.28
N ARG A 77 3.31 15.56 -5.34
CA ARG A 77 2.18 16.07 -6.13
C ARG A 77 1.22 14.92 -6.39
N VAL A 78 -0.07 15.14 -6.11
CA VAL A 78 -1.12 14.22 -6.55
C VAL A 78 -1.28 14.40 -8.06
N GLU A 79 -0.87 13.41 -8.84
CA GLU A 79 -1.08 13.41 -10.29
C GLU A 79 -2.46 12.85 -10.67
N ASP A 80 -2.94 11.84 -9.92
CA ASP A 80 -4.26 11.27 -10.16
C ASP A 80 -4.83 10.58 -8.90
N ALA A 81 -6.10 10.86 -8.60
CA ALA A 81 -6.83 10.29 -7.47
C ALA A 81 -8.33 10.18 -7.77
N TRP A 82 -8.77 9.49 -8.83
CA TRP A 82 -10.21 9.36 -9.15
C TRP A 82 -11.04 8.72 -8.03
N PRO A 83 -11.99 9.46 -7.40
CA PRO A 83 -13.17 8.83 -6.83
C PRO A 83 -14.14 8.51 -7.98
N TYR A 84 -14.59 7.27 -8.10
CA TYR A 84 -15.84 7.04 -8.84
C TYR A 84 -16.95 7.63 -7.98
N GLY A 85 -17.34 8.87 -8.27
CA GLY A 85 -18.49 9.53 -7.65
C GLY A 85 -19.81 8.81 -7.97
N ASP A 86 -20.91 9.33 -7.43
CA ASP A 86 -22.23 8.71 -7.55
C ASP A 86 -22.68 8.66 -9.03
N ALA A 87 -23.07 7.46 -9.49
CA ALA A 87 -23.66 7.28 -10.81
C ALA A 87 -25.12 7.74 -10.79
N TYR A 88 -25.41 8.91 -11.36
CA TYR A 88 -26.77 9.34 -11.63
C TYR A 88 -27.24 8.70 -12.95
N VAL A 89 -28.27 7.85 -12.88
CA VAL A 89 -29.01 7.39 -14.06
C VAL A 89 -30.04 8.48 -14.38
N LEU A 90 -30.00 9.03 -15.60
CA LEU A 90 -31.03 9.92 -16.11
C LEU A 90 -32.28 9.09 -16.43
N GLU A 91 -33.41 9.43 -15.80
CA GLU A 91 -34.74 9.22 -16.38
C GLU A 91 -35.18 10.51 -17.09
#